data_AF-A0AA40VUU6-F1
#
_entry.id   AF-A0AA40VUU6-F1
#
_cell.length_a   1.000
_cell.length_b   1.000
_cell.length_c   1.000
_cell.angle_alpha   90.00
_cell.angle_beta   90.00
_cell.angle_gamma   90.00
#
_symmetry.space_group_name_H-M   'P 1'
#
loop_
_entity.id
_entity.type
_entity.pdbx_description
1 polymer ?
#
loop_
_entity_poly.entity_id
_entity_poly.type
_entity_poly.pdbx_seq_one_letter_code
_entity_poly.pdbx_strand_id
1 'polypeptide(L)' 'MILTPIRCPHCQDVNICRNGRTSTGKQRYICKNPECH' A
#
# COMPACT_ATOMS: atom_id res chain seq x y z
N MET A 1 -0.02 -18.01 -10.00
CA MET A 1 0.39 -17.03 -8.97
C MET A 1 -0.84 -16.22 -8.57
N ILE A 2 -1.18 -16.14 -7.28
CA ILE A 2 -2.31 -15.35 -6.79
C ILE A 2 -1.77 -14.00 -6.35
N LEU A 3 -2.19 -12.92 -7.00
CA LEU A 3 -1.83 -11.55 -6.63
C LEU A 3 -2.91 -11.02 -5.70
N THR A 4 -2.69 -11.12 -4.39
CA THR A 4 -3.61 -10.51 -3.41
C THR A 4 -3.45 -9.00 -3.48
N PRO A 5 -4.51 -8.24 -3.85
CA PRO A 5 -4.44 -6.79 -3.85
C PRO A 5 -4.27 -6.32 -2.41
N ILE A 6 -3.19 -5.59 -2.17
CA ILE A 6 -2.99 -4.94 -0.88
C ILE A 6 -3.93 -3.73 -0.88
N ARG A 7 -4.69 -3.59 0.20
CA ARG A 7 -5.65 -2.52 0.38
C ARG A 7 -5.15 -1.60 1.48
N CYS A 8 -5.43 -0.31 1.36
CA CYS A 8 -5.16 0.62 2.43
C CYS A 8 -6.00 0.24 3.67
N PRO A 9 -5.42 0.11 4.87
CA PRO A 9 -6.19 -0.24 6.07
C PRO A 9 -7.17 0.86 6.49
N HIS A 10 -6.99 2.10 6.02
CA HIS A 10 -7.83 3.26 6.38
C HIS A 10 -9.07 3.35 5.48
N CYS A 11 -8.86 3.43 4.17
CA CYS A 11 -9.93 3.63 3.19
C CYS A 11 -10.31 2.35 2.42
N GLN A 12 -9.66 1.21 2.69
CA GLN A 12 -9.81 -0.07 1.95
C GLN A 12 -9.54 0.02 0.45
N ASP A 13 -9.04 1.16 0.00
CA ASP A 13 -8.77 1.43 -1.39
C ASP A 13 -7.57 0.63 -1.90
N VAL A 14 -7.64 0.22 -3.17
CA VAL A 14 -6.56 -0.50 -3.86
C VAL A 14 -5.56 0.44 -4.54
N ASN A 15 -5.84 1.75 -4.53
CA ASN A 15 -4.97 2.78 -5.06
C ASN A 15 -3.79 3.04 -4.10
N ILE A 16 -2.91 2.04 -4.01
CA ILE A 16 -1.69 2.07 -3.23
C ILE A 16 -0.47 1.96 -4.14
N CYS A 17 0.60 2.66 -3.79
CA CYS A 17 1.88 2.59 -4.48
C CYS A 17 2.96 1.98 -3.59
N ARG A 18 3.90 1.25 -4.20
CA ARG A 18 5.06 0.70 -3.49
C ARG A 18 6.03 1.84 -3.14
N ASN A 19 6.15 2.16 -1.86
CA ASN A 19 7.01 3.23 -1.34
C ASN A 19 8.39 2.68 -0.89
N GLY A 20 9.11 2.05 -1.81
CA GLY A 20 10.40 1.43 -1.52
C GLY A 20 10.33 0.31 -0.46
N ARG A 21 11.50 -0.10 0.02
CA ARG A 21 11.62 -1.13 1.08
C ARG A 21 12.30 -0.50 2.29
N THR A 22 11.92 -0.93 3.49
CA THR A 22 12.65 -0.55 4.70
C THR A 22 14.03 -1.18 4.72
N SER A 23 14.94 -0.65 5.54
CA SER A 23 16.26 -1.25 5.79
C SER A 23 16.17 -2.69 6.32
N THR A 24 15.02 -3.08 6.87
CA THR A 24 14.68 -4.43 7.33
C THR A 24 14.05 -5.32 6.24
N GLY A 25 13.99 -4.85 4.98
CA GLY A 25 13.50 -5.60 3.83
C GLY A 25 11.98 -5.62 3.64
N LYS A 26 11.20 -5.03 4.56
CA LYS A 26 9.73 -4.96 4.45
C LYS A 26 9.32 -3.99 3.35
N GLN A 27 8.41 -4.43 2.49
CA GLN A 27 7.84 -3.59 1.45
C GLN A 27 6.91 -2.55 2.11
N ARG A 28 7.13 -1.27 1.79
CA ARG A 28 6.21 -0.21 2.19
C ARG A 28 5.21 0.07 1.09
N TYR A 29 3.99 0.40 1.49
CA TYR A 29 2.92 0.84 0.62
C TYR A 29 2.43 2.19 1.12
N ILE A 30 2.19 3.11 0.20
CA ILE A 30 1.59 4.41 0.47
C ILE A 30 0.25 4.47 -0.25
N CYS A 31 -0.80 4.88 0.46
CA CYS A 31 -2.09 5.13 -0.18
C CYS A 31 -1.99 6.41 -1.00
N LYS A 32 -2.45 6.36 -2.25
CA LYS A 32 -2.53 7.52 -3.14
C LYS A 32 -3.90 8.17 -3.15
N ASN A 33 -4.84 7.66 -2.37
CA ASN A 33 -6.15 8.26 -2.28
C ASN A 33 -6.06 9.57 -1.48
N PRO A 34 -6.31 10.74 -2.07
CA PRO A 34 -6.17 12.04 -1.40
C PRO A 34 -7.20 12.24 -0.28
N GLU A 35 -8.31 11.50 -0.31
CA GLU A 35 -9.32 11.52 0.75
C GLU A 35 -8.97 10.60 1.94
N CYS A 36 -7.88 9.84 1.83
CA CYS A 36 -7.42 8.91 2.86
C CYS A 36 -6.47 9.64 3.81
N HIS A 37 -7.04 10.16 4.91
CA HIS A 37 -6.34 10.85 5.99
C HIS A 37 -6.10 9.94 7.20
#